data_AF-A0A924ABU3-F1
#
_entry.id   AF-A0A924ABU3-F1
#
_cell.length_a   1.000
_cell.length_b   1.000
_cell.length_c   1.000
_cell.angle_alpha   90.00
_cell.angle_beta   90.00
_cell.angle_gamma   90.00
#
_symmetry.space_group_name_H-M   'P 1'
#
loop_
_entity.id
_entity.type
_entity.pdbx_description
1 polymer ?
#
loop_
_entity_poly.entity_id
_entity_poly.type
_entity_poly.pdbx_seq_one_letter_code
_entity_poly.pdbx_strand_id
1 'polypeptide(L)'
;MGANTKKFNFSAPLLDSKGKKISPEQSMSSTLSEMIGTETKGKTIKLYDWHKTLQVHKEIDLDESDRLDLVKIIEESDRLFIFVKGQLLEVLNKK
;
A
#
# COMPACT_ATOMS: atom_id res chain seq x y z
N MET A 1 21.12 -17.29 1.72
CA MET A 1 19.97 -17.07 2.63
C MET A 1 18.90 -16.37 1.83
N GLY A 2 17.80 -17.05 1.49
CA GLY A 2 16.71 -16.42 0.76
C GLY A 2 16.00 -15.42 1.68
N ALA A 3 15.74 -14.21 1.19
CA ALA A 3 14.91 -13.26 1.92
C ALA A 3 13.52 -13.90 2.13
N ASN A 4 13.06 -13.92 3.39
CA ASN A 4 11.75 -14.48 3.71
C ASN A 4 10.69 -13.43 3.32
N THR A 5 10.12 -13.58 2.12
CA THR A 5 9.09 -12.68 1.61
C THR A 5 7.71 -13.08 2.18
N LYS A 6 6.90 -12.07 2.51
CA LYS A 6 5.52 -12.24 2.97
C LYS A 6 4.57 -11.54 2.02
N LYS A 7 3.42 -12.17 1.79
CA LYS A 7 2.34 -11.65 0.94
C LYS A 7 1.41 -10.74 1.74
N PHE A 8 1.16 -9.55 1.22
CA PHE A 8 0.25 -8.56 1.81
C PHE A 8 -0.90 -8.25 0.86
N ASN A 9 -2.15 -8.42 1.32
CA ASN A 9 -3.35 -8.28 0.49
C ASN A 9 -4.10 -6.97 0.79
N PHE A 10 -4.25 -6.13 -0.21
CA PHE A 10 -4.88 -4.81 -0.17
C PHE A 10 -6.23 -4.78 -0.92
N SER A 11 -6.85 -5.93 -1.16
CA SER A 11 -8.10 -6.02 -1.93
C SER A 11 -9.34 -5.46 -1.22
N ALA A 12 -9.27 -5.30 0.10
CA ALA A 12 -10.38 -4.77 0.88
C ALA A 12 -10.71 -3.30 0.52
N PRO A 13 -11.99 -2.91 0.63
CA PRO A 13 -12.43 -1.55 0.34
C PRO A 13 -11.83 -0.56 1.34
N LEU A 14 -11.60 0.66 0.87
CA LEU A 14 -11.22 1.78 1.72
C LEU A 14 -12.45 2.29 2.46
N LEU A 15 -12.33 2.44 3.78
CA LEU A 15 -13.38 2.93 4.65
C LEU A 15 -13.18 4.42 4.95
N ASP A 16 -14.29 5.13 5.10
CA ASP A 16 -14.33 6.50 5.59
C ASP A 16 -14.17 6.55 7.12
N SER A 17 -14.19 7.76 7.68
CA SER A 17 -14.09 7.98 9.13
C SER A 17 -15.25 7.41 9.96
N LYS A 18 -16.32 6.93 9.31
CA LYS A 18 -17.48 6.27 9.93
C LYS A 18 -17.45 4.76 9.73
N GLY A 19 -16.36 4.21 9.16
CA GLY A 19 -16.23 2.79 8.86
C GLY A 19 -17.08 2.32 7.68
N LYS A 20 -17.61 3.24 6.86
CA LYS A 20 -18.38 2.91 5.65
C LYS A 20 -17.47 2.91 4.45
N LYS A 21 -17.77 2.07 3.46
CA LYS A 21 -17.08 2.11 2.17
C LYS A 21 -17.23 3.50 1.53
N ILE A 22 -16.14 4.03 0.98
CA ILE A 22 -16.17 5.28 0.21
C ILE A 22 -16.98 5.09 -1.08
N SER A 23 -17.64 6.15 -1.57
CA SER A 23 -18.39 6.16 -2.83
C SER A 23 -17.82 7.23 -3.78
N PRO A 24 -17.41 6.89 -5.02
CA PRO A 24 -17.39 5.54 -5.59
C PRO A 24 -16.46 4.59 -4.83
N GLU A 25 -16.73 3.27 -4.88
CA GLU A 25 -15.94 2.27 -4.16
C GLU A 25 -14.48 2.29 -4.62
N GLN A 26 -13.57 2.55 -3.68
CA GLN A 26 -12.14 2.45 -3.88
C GLN A 26 -11.58 1.35 -3.00
N SER A 27 -10.65 0.57 -3.52
CA SER A 27 -9.91 -0.43 -2.74
C SER A 27 -8.65 0.18 -2.15
N MET A 28 -8.16 -0.38 -1.04
CA MET A 28 -6.84 -0.02 -0.52
C MET A 28 -5.74 -0.20 -1.58
N SER A 29 -5.85 -1.24 -2.42
CA SER A 29 -4.89 -1.50 -3.48
C SER A 29 -4.85 -0.39 -4.53
N SER A 30 -6.01 0.08 -4.99
CA SER A 30 -6.07 1.18 -5.96
C SER A 30 -5.49 2.47 -5.39
N THR A 31 -5.79 2.79 -4.13
CA THR A 31 -5.27 3.99 -3.47
C THR A 31 -3.75 3.90 -3.26
N LEU A 32 -3.25 2.75 -2.82
CA LEU A 32 -1.81 2.54 -2.63
C LEU A 32 -1.06 2.57 -3.97
N SER A 33 -1.60 1.92 -5.01
CA SER A 33 -1.04 1.92 -6.35
C SER A 33 -0.95 3.32 -6.93
N GLU A 34 -2.01 4.13 -6.82
CA GLU A 34 -2.02 5.52 -7.31
C GLU A 34 -1.00 6.40 -6.56
N MET A 35 -0.92 6.25 -5.24
CA MET A 35 0.08 6.97 -4.44
C MET A 35 1.51 6.59 -4.89
N ILE A 36 1.82 5.30 -4.98
CA ILE A 36 3.15 4.83 -5.41
C ILE A 36 3.44 5.28 -6.86
N GLY A 37 2.47 5.17 -7.76
CA GLY A 37 2.65 5.50 -9.18
C GLY A 37 2.87 7.00 -9.43
N THR A 38 2.52 7.83 -8.47
CA THR A 38 2.73 9.29 -8.54
C THR A 38 3.91 9.76 -7.70
N GLU A 39 4.68 8.83 -7.11
CA GLU A 39 5.86 9.22 -6.34
C GLU A 39 7.03 9.64 -7.22
N THR A 40 7.73 10.68 -6.76
CA THR A 40 8.84 11.32 -7.51
C THR A 40 10.22 10.97 -6.95
N LYS A 41 10.26 10.30 -5.80
CA LYS A 41 11.48 9.92 -5.09
C LYS A 41 11.44 8.43 -4.74
N GLY A 42 12.61 7.82 -4.54
CA GLY A 42 12.75 6.43 -4.11
C GLY A 42 13.24 5.50 -5.20
N LYS A 43 13.03 4.19 -5.00
CA LYS A 43 13.54 3.11 -5.86
C LYS A 43 12.60 2.91 -7.05
N THR A 44 12.76 3.71 -8.12
CA THR A 44 11.82 3.80 -9.25
C THR A 44 11.34 2.45 -9.80
N ILE A 45 12.23 1.52 -10.12
CA ILE A 45 11.83 0.21 -10.68
C ILE A 45 10.99 -0.59 -9.69
N LYS A 46 11.38 -0.60 -8.41
CA LYS A 46 10.64 -1.32 -7.36
C LYS A 46 9.26 -0.72 -7.13
N LEU A 47 9.17 0.61 -7.05
CA LEU A 47 7.90 1.32 -6.93
C LEU A 47 6.98 1.04 -8.13
N TYR A 48 7.53 1.04 -9.35
CA TYR A 48 6.77 0.72 -10.55
C TYR A 48 6.28 -0.74 -10.57
N ASP A 49 7.09 -1.69 -10.13
CA ASP A 49 6.69 -3.09 -10.03
C ASP A 49 5.57 -3.28 -9.00
N TRP A 50 5.66 -2.63 -7.83
CA TRP A 50 4.58 -2.62 -6.85
C TRP A 50 3.31 -1.98 -7.38
N HIS A 51 3.43 -0.83 -8.07
CA HIS A 51 2.31 -0.15 -8.70
C HIS A 51 1.53 -1.08 -9.64
N LYS A 52 2.23 -1.78 -10.54
CA LYS A 52 1.64 -2.77 -11.46
C LYS A 52 1.00 -3.94 -10.71
N THR A 53 1.73 -4.50 -9.75
CA THR A 53 1.28 -5.71 -9.03
C THR A 53 0.02 -5.41 -8.23
N LEU A 54 -0.06 -4.25 -7.58
CA LEU A 54 -1.26 -3.79 -6.87
C LEU A 54 -2.46 -3.58 -7.79
N GLN A 55 -2.27 -3.05 -9.01
CA GLN A 55 -3.38 -2.87 -9.96
C GLN A 55 -3.99 -4.20 -10.39
N VAL A 56 -3.16 -5.21 -10.63
CA VAL A 56 -3.60 -6.49 -11.20
C VAL A 56 -4.01 -7.48 -10.10
N HIS A 57 -3.14 -7.70 -9.12
CA HIS A 57 -3.28 -8.78 -8.14
C HIS A 57 -3.85 -8.32 -6.80
N LYS A 58 -3.88 -6.99 -6.55
CA LYS A 58 -4.31 -6.39 -5.29
C LYS A 58 -3.49 -6.82 -4.06
N GLU A 59 -2.29 -7.32 -4.29
CA GLU A 59 -1.39 -7.86 -3.29
C GLU A 59 0.05 -7.67 -3.73
N ILE A 60 0.99 -7.70 -2.78
CA ILE A 60 2.43 -7.58 -3.03
C ILE A 60 3.20 -8.50 -2.09
N ASP A 61 4.27 -9.09 -2.61
CA ASP A 61 5.23 -9.86 -1.82
C ASP A 61 6.37 -8.95 -1.39
N LEU A 62 6.59 -8.84 -0.08
CA LEU A 62 7.60 -7.96 0.51
C LEU A 62 8.47 -8.76 1.47
N ASP A 63 9.79 -8.60 1.37
CA ASP A 63 10.68 -8.93 2.48
C ASP A 63 10.60 -7.86 3.58
N GLU A 64 11.30 -8.08 4.69
CA GLU A 64 11.30 -7.17 5.83
C GLU A 64 11.78 -5.76 5.46
N SER A 65 12.83 -5.64 4.64
CA SER A 65 13.37 -4.34 4.23
C SER A 65 12.38 -3.59 3.36
N ASP A 66 11.76 -4.31 2.42
CA ASP A 66 10.77 -3.77 1.50
C ASP A 66 9.48 -3.37 2.21
N ARG A 67 9.08 -4.13 3.24
CA ARG A 67 7.98 -3.75 4.12
C ARG A 67 8.28 -2.44 4.85
N LEU A 68 9.47 -2.31 5.42
CA LEU A 68 9.88 -1.10 6.15
C LEU A 68 9.97 0.13 5.22
N ASP A 69 10.51 -0.04 4.01
CA ASP A 69 10.54 1.00 2.99
C ASP A 69 9.12 1.46 2.64
N LEU A 70 8.19 0.52 2.43
CA LEU A 70 6.81 0.84 2.09
C LEU A 70 6.06 1.51 3.26
N VAL A 71 6.26 1.05 4.50
CA VAL A 71 5.73 1.70 5.71
C VAL A 71 6.17 3.15 5.75
N LYS A 72 7.46 3.42 5.56
CA LYS A 72 8.02 4.77 5.55
C LYS A 72 7.38 5.64 4.47
N ILE A 73 7.26 5.13 3.24
CA ILE A 73 6.61 5.85 2.13
C ILE A 73 5.17 6.24 2.48
N ILE A 74 4.40 5.32 3.09
CA ILE A 74 3.01 5.59 3.49
C ILE A 74 2.94 6.63 4.61
N GLU A 75 3.80 6.53 5.63
CA GLU A 75 3.85 7.46 6.75
C GLU A 75 4.24 8.87 6.31
N GLU A 76 5.23 9.00 5.43
CA GLU A 76 5.76 10.27 4.94
C GLU A 76 4.89 10.90 3.83
N SER A 77 3.90 10.18 3.29
CA SER A 77 3.06 10.71 2.21
C SER A 77 2.13 11.82 2.69
N ASP A 78 2.36 13.07 2.28
CA ASP A 78 1.44 14.18 2.57
C ASP A 78 0.13 14.12 1.76
N ARG A 79 0.04 13.22 0.78
CA ARG A 79 -1.13 13.05 -0.10
C ARG A 79 -2.23 12.20 0.52
N LEU A 80 -1.91 11.43 1.56
CA LEU A 80 -2.86 10.52 2.20
C LEU A 80 -3.36 11.10 3.53
N PHE A 81 -4.67 11.10 3.72
CA PHE A 81 -5.25 11.38 5.03
C PHE A 81 -4.89 10.30 6.05
N ILE A 82 -4.85 10.66 7.33
CA ILE A 82 -4.43 9.77 8.41
C ILE A 82 -5.23 8.45 8.46
N PHE A 83 -6.53 8.48 8.21
CA PHE A 83 -7.38 7.29 8.23
C PHE A 83 -7.09 6.34 7.05
N VAL A 84 -6.60 6.86 5.93
CA VAL A 84 -6.15 6.05 4.79
C VAL A 84 -4.81 5.41 5.12
N LYS A 85 -3.85 6.19 5.63
CA LYS A 85 -2.55 5.67 6.10
C LYS A 85 -2.73 4.54 7.11
N GLY A 86 -3.57 4.74 8.11
CA GLY A 86 -3.84 3.75 9.15
C GLY A 86 -4.34 2.42 8.60
N GLN A 87 -5.29 2.44 7.66
CA GLN A 87 -5.83 1.23 7.02
C GLN A 87 -4.75 0.47 6.22
N LEU A 88 -3.91 1.18 5.47
CA LEU A 88 -2.81 0.57 4.71
C LEU A 88 -1.74 -0.04 5.64
N LEU A 89 -1.37 0.68 6.70
CA LEU A 89 -0.39 0.22 7.68
C LEU A 89 -0.92 -0.96 8.51
N GLU A 90 -2.24 -1.05 8.75
CA GLU A 90 -2.85 -2.20 9.42
C GLU A 90 -2.64 -3.49 8.61
N VAL A 91 -2.72 -3.43 7.28
CA VAL A 91 -2.41 -4.57 6.41
C VAL A 91 -0.95 -5.00 6.57
N LEU A 92 -0.02 -4.04 6.62
CA LEU A 92 1.43 -4.30 6.74
C LEU A 92 1.83 -4.80 8.14
N ASN A 93 1.09 -4.43 9.18
CA ASN A 93 1.36 -4.79 10.57
C ASN A 93 0.64 -6.07 11.02
N LYS A 94 -0.27 -6.63 10.21
CA LYS A 94 -0.91 -7.91 10.49
C LYS A 94 0.15 -9.03 10.47
N LYS A 95 0.42 -9.58 11.66
CA LYS A 95 1.29 -10.75 11.87
C LYS A 95 0.68 -11.99 11.25
#